data_AF-M3I2U0-F1
#
_entry.id   AF-M3I2U0-F1
#
_cell.length_a   1.000
_cell.length_b   1.000
_cell.length_c   1.000
_cell.angle_alpha   90.00
_cell.angle_beta   90.00
_cell.angle_gamma   90.00
#
_symmetry.space_group_name_H-M   'P 1'
#
loop_
_entity.id
_entity.type
_entity.pdbx_description
1 polymer ?
#
loop_
_entity_poly.entity_id
_entity_poly.type
_entity_poly.pdbx_seq_one_letter_code
_entity_poly.pdbx_strand_id
1 'polypeptide(L)'
;MVDPPVNSTEWLRQSNVNPKLINHVILTHCHADHDAGTFQKILEENKITIHATETVMDSFLRKYSALTKIPKKELQELFHFQPIIIGKATMINGGEFNFHYALHSIPSVGFEFFFQDQSFIYTSDHLNEPEIHDKMYAQGILPESRWKFFKEFPWERRIIYHEAGIPPLHTRISYLASLPPEVQEKITVYHIARKDMPTGTKLKLAKFGIENTLYPEITPPKHIEAYNLLDVLTQIDIFHGFPIEKAKEFLLIVNEERYKRGDQIIRKGTPGDKFYIIASGNVKFEGLNQDETGQGPIKRYGTYEYFGEASLVLDLPRAADVYAETDVLALTIEKNKFLQFIRNSDLKSNLTRLNEIRDSNSWKALAESRHFRGLTSHQITQLELIMTLHKVNEGSILVREKEFYGDAYIIRSGKVNVYQNGNLLAELTDGDFVGEIYNISKNFVSNYTFRAETDTELYSIRQNDLVDYVKKNPGVYMRMNTVYA
;
A
#
# COMPACT_ATOMS: atom_id res chain seq x y z
N MET A 1 -6.30 -6.62 5.66
CA MET A 1 -5.38 -7.07 6.74
C MET A 1 -6.01 -6.72 8.07
N VAL A 2 -5.83 -7.56 9.10
CA VAL A 2 -6.37 -7.34 10.45
C VAL A 2 -5.17 -7.19 11.37
N ASP A 3 -5.16 -6.13 12.18
CA ASP A 3 -4.15 -5.88 13.22
C ASP A 3 -2.69 -6.18 12.82
N PRO A 4 -2.15 -5.45 11.83
CA PRO A 4 -0.80 -5.69 11.38
C PRO A 4 0.25 -5.46 12.48
N PRO A 5 1.12 -6.44 12.76
CA PRO A 5 2.26 -6.25 13.63
C PRO A 5 3.34 -5.38 12.96
N VAL A 6 4.33 -4.96 13.73
CA VAL A 6 5.52 -4.28 13.21
C VAL A 6 6.17 -5.08 12.07
N ASN A 7 6.69 -4.36 11.07
CA ASN A 7 7.36 -4.91 9.88
C ASN A 7 6.45 -5.74 8.96
N SER A 8 5.12 -5.60 9.05
CA SER A 8 4.18 -6.31 8.19
C SER A 8 4.51 -6.16 6.70
N THR A 9 4.89 -4.97 6.25
CA THR A 9 5.29 -4.72 4.86
C THR A 9 6.49 -5.57 4.43
N GLU A 10 7.52 -5.65 5.28
CA GLU A 10 8.72 -6.43 5.01
C GLU A 10 8.40 -7.93 4.98
N TRP A 11 7.57 -8.41 5.91
CA TRP A 11 7.11 -9.80 5.92
C TRP A 11 6.33 -10.17 4.67
N LEU A 12 5.47 -9.27 4.17
CA LEU A 12 4.76 -9.48 2.90
C LEU A 12 5.75 -9.60 1.74
N ARG A 13 6.73 -8.68 1.63
CA ARG A 13 7.75 -8.72 0.57
C ARG A 13 8.58 -9.99 0.62
N GLN A 14 9.03 -10.42 1.80
CA GLN A 14 9.77 -11.67 1.99
C GLN A 14 8.95 -12.90 1.60
N SER A 15 7.62 -12.81 1.76
CA SER A 15 6.68 -13.85 1.35
C SER A 15 6.23 -13.72 -0.11
N ASN A 16 6.88 -12.86 -0.90
CA ASN A 16 6.53 -12.56 -2.29
C ASN A 16 5.09 -12.05 -2.48
N VAL A 17 4.54 -11.39 -1.47
CA VAL A 17 3.25 -10.70 -1.51
C VAL A 17 3.51 -9.22 -1.68
N ASN A 18 3.02 -8.62 -2.77
CA ASN A 18 3.14 -7.19 -2.95
C ASN A 18 2.32 -6.45 -1.87
N PRO A 19 2.92 -5.62 -1.00
CA PRO A 19 2.20 -4.93 0.06
C PRO A 19 1.06 -4.02 -0.42
N LYS A 20 1.07 -3.60 -1.69
CA LYS A 20 0.00 -2.82 -2.32
C LYS A 20 -1.32 -3.57 -2.46
N LEU A 21 -1.28 -4.90 -2.52
CA LEU A 21 -2.49 -5.75 -2.48
C LEU A 21 -3.32 -5.48 -1.22
N ILE A 22 -2.68 -4.96 -0.19
CA ILE A 22 -3.31 -4.64 1.08
C ILE A 22 -3.58 -3.14 1.11
N ASN A 23 -4.74 -2.73 0.62
CA ASN A 23 -5.23 -1.36 0.65
C ASN A 23 -6.23 -1.11 1.81
N HIS A 24 -6.64 -2.16 2.53
CA HIS A 24 -7.57 -2.09 3.66
C HIS A 24 -6.96 -2.73 4.92
N VAL A 25 -7.07 -2.03 6.05
CA VAL A 25 -6.72 -2.51 7.38
C VAL A 25 -7.94 -2.45 8.28
N ILE A 26 -8.26 -3.55 8.95
CA ILE A 26 -9.19 -3.59 10.07
C ILE A 26 -8.33 -3.49 11.33
N LEU A 27 -8.50 -2.41 12.10
CA LEU A 27 -7.84 -2.21 13.37
C LEU A 27 -8.85 -2.49 14.48
N THR A 28 -8.71 -3.62 15.14
CA THR A 28 -9.69 -4.10 16.11
C THR A 28 -9.56 -3.41 17.46
N HIS A 29 -8.34 -3.04 17.84
CA HIS A 29 -8.02 -2.33 19.08
C HIS A 29 -6.64 -1.68 19.01
N CYS A 30 -6.26 -0.94 20.07
CA CYS A 30 -5.05 -0.12 20.10
C CYS A 30 -4.09 -0.56 21.22
N HIS A 31 -3.17 -1.46 20.89
CA HIS A 31 -1.89 -1.67 21.55
C HIS A 31 -0.82 -2.14 20.55
N ALA A 32 0.45 -2.17 20.97
CA ALA A 32 1.61 -2.09 20.07
C ALA A 32 1.70 -3.22 19.02
N ASP A 33 1.36 -4.44 19.36
CA ASP A 33 1.36 -5.62 18.51
C ASP A 33 0.21 -5.63 17.47
N HIS A 34 -0.78 -4.75 17.59
CA HIS A 34 -1.92 -4.65 16.66
C HIS A 34 -1.92 -3.36 15.84
N ASP A 35 -1.38 -2.26 16.38
CA ASP A 35 -1.46 -0.94 15.75
C ASP A 35 -0.16 -0.47 15.08
N ALA A 36 1.01 -0.98 15.48
CA ALA A 36 2.28 -0.46 15.01
C ALA A 36 2.52 -0.72 13.52
N GLY A 37 2.13 -1.89 13.02
CA GLY A 37 2.16 -2.16 11.58
C GLY A 37 1.16 -1.32 10.80
N THR A 38 0.06 -0.89 11.42
CA THR A 38 -0.94 -0.02 10.77
C THR A 38 -0.32 1.34 10.48
N PHE A 39 0.35 1.93 11.48
CA PHE A 39 1.03 3.21 11.30
C PHE A 39 2.20 3.10 10.32
N GLN A 40 3.02 2.04 10.40
CA GLN A 40 4.07 1.80 9.41
C GLN A 40 3.51 1.75 7.99
N LYS A 41 2.39 1.05 7.79
CA LYS A 41 1.79 0.90 6.46
C LYS A 41 1.30 2.23 5.88
N ILE A 42 0.78 3.14 6.72
CA ILE A 42 0.45 4.52 6.31
C ILE A 42 1.70 5.26 5.80
N LEU A 43 2.88 4.99 6.36
CA LEU A 43 4.12 5.70 6.04
C LEU A 43 4.90 5.10 4.86
N GLU A 44 4.66 3.85 4.49
CA GLU A 44 5.46 3.17 3.46
C GLU A 44 4.75 3.07 2.11
N GLU A 45 3.43 2.97 2.12
CA GLU A 45 2.63 2.63 0.93
C GLU A 45 1.70 3.79 0.53
N ASN A 46 0.91 3.57 -0.53
CA ASN A 46 -0.17 4.48 -0.92
C ASN A 46 -1.20 4.62 0.21
N LYS A 47 -1.99 5.70 0.15
CA LYS A 47 -3.08 5.95 1.09
C LYS A 47 -4.03 4.76 1.19
N ILE A 48 -4.14 4.18 2.40
CA ILE A 48 -4.97 3.01 2.70
C ILE A 48 -6.29 3.38 3.39
N THR A 49 -7.24 2.45 3.42
CA THR A 49 -8.48 2.55 4.21
C THR A 49 -8.34 1.82 5.53
N ILE A 50 -8.63 2.50 6.64
CA ILE A 50 -8.66 1.91 7.98
C ILE A 50 -10.10 1.81 8.46
N HIS A 51 -10.49 0.60 8.83
CA HIS A 51 -11.76 0.24 9.43
C HIS A 51 -11.56 0.07 10.93
N ALA A 52 -12.19 0.92 11.72
CA ALA A 52 -12.13 0.88 13.18
C ALA A 52 -13.39 1.52 13.77
N THR A 53 -13.70 1.22 15.02
CA THR A 53 -14.69 2.04 15.74
C THR A 53 -14.09 3.43 16.04
N GLU A 54 -14.93 4.44 16.25
CA GLU A 54 -14.45 5.79 16.60
C GLU A 54 -13.59 5.78 17.88
N THR A 55 -13.94 4.95 18.85
CA THR A 55 -13.18 4.78 20.10
C THR A 55 -11.77 4.26 19.85
N VAL A 56 -11.64 3.23 19.01
CA VAL A 56 -10.33 2.66 18.65
C VAL A 56 -9.53 3.67 17.82
N MET A 57 -10.18 4.33 16.87
CA MET A 57 -9.53 5.34 16.03
C MET A 57 -9.04 6.55 16.83
N ASP A 58 -9.82 7.08 17.78
CA ASP A 58 -9.35 8.17 18.63
C ASP A 58 -8.18 7.75 19.52
N SER A 59 -8.15 6.49 19.98
CA SER A 59 -7.03 5.93 20.75
C SER A 59 -5.76 5.84 19.90
N PHE A 60 -5.88 5.35 18.67
CA PHE A 60 -4.81 5.33 17.67
C PHE A 60 -4.27 6.75 17.40
N LEU A 61 -5.15 7.70 17.08
CA LEU A 61 -4.76 9.08 16.79
C LEU A 61 -4.12 9.77 18.01
N ARG A 62 -4.63 9.55 19.24
CA ARG A 62 -3.99 10.06 20.47
C ARG A 62 -2.56 9.53 20.63
N LYS A 63 -2.39 8.22 20.49
CA LYS A 63 -1.09 7.56 20.63
C LYS A 63 -0.08 8.10 19.62
N TYR A 64 -0.41 8.07 18.33
CA TYR A 64 0.53 8.49 17.29
C TYR A 64 0.73 10.00 17.25
N SER A 65 -0.27 10.80 17.62
CA SER A 65 -0.09 12.25 17.80
C SER A 65 0.92 12.55 18.91
N ALA A 66 0.84 11.85 20.04
CA ALA A 66 1.79 12.04 21.14
C ALA A 66 3.22 11.61 20.77
N LEU A 67 3.36 10.52 20.00
CA LEU A 67 4.65 9.98 19.54
C LEU A 67 5.31 10.85 18.47
N THR A 68 4.54 11.31 17.50
CA THR A 68 5.05 12.05 16.32
C THR A 68 5.06 13.56 16.50
N LYS A 69 4.34 14.07 17.51
CA LYS A 69 4.02 15.50 17.70
C LYS A 69 3.16 16.11 16.59
N ILE A 70 2.54 15.28 15.74
CA ILE A 70 1.64 15.74 14.68
C ILE A 70 0.22 15.81 15.23
N PRO A 71 -0.55 16.90 14.96
CA PRO A 71 -1.94 16.99 15.38
C PRO A 71 -2.80 15.83 14.86
N LYS A 72 -3.75 15.36 15.66
CA LYS A 72 -4.67 14.26 15.28
C LYS A 72 -5.34 14.47 13.92
N LYS A 73 -5.76 15.71 13.63
CA LYS A 73 -6.42 16.07 12.37
C LYS A 73 -5.52 15.82 11.16
N GLU A 74 -4.25 16.20 11.27
CA GLU A 74 -3.28 15.97 10.19
C GLU A 74 -2.94 14.49 10.04
N LEU A 75 -2.82 13.74 11.15
CA LEU A 75 -2.64 12.28 11.08
C LEU A 75 -3.83 11.59 10.39
N GLN A 76 -5.05 12.04 10.65
CA GLN A 76 -6.25 11.49 10.02
C GLN A 76 -6.30 11.79 8.50
N GLU A 77 -5.64 12.86 8.02
CA GLU A 77 -5.52 13.15 6.59
C GLU A 77 -4.64 12.12 5.85
N LEU A 78 -3.82 11.34 6.56
CA LEU A 78 -2.89 10.35 5.98
C LEU A 78 -3.57 9.05 5.53
N PHE A 79 -4.81 8.79 5.90
CA PHE A 79 -5.54 7.57 5.52
C PHE A 79 -7.02 7.85 5.29
N HIS A 80 -7.73 6.90 4.70
CA HIS A 80 -9.19 6.95 4.62
C HIS A 80 -9.76 6.26 5.85
N PHE A 81 -10.40 7.02 6.74
CA PHE A 81 -11.10 6.43 7.89
C PHE A 81 -12.51 6.01 7.47
N GLN A 82 -12.82 4.73 7.61
CA GLN A 82 -14.17 4.20 7.46
C GLN A 82 -14.66 3.70 8.83
N PRO A 83 -15.61 4.40 9.47
CA PRO A 83 -16.06 4.04 10.80
C PRO A 83 -16.85 2.72 10.79
N ILE A 84 -16.49 1.84 11.71
CA ILE A 84 -17.26 0.65 12.04
C ILE A 84 -18.38 1.05 13.01
N ILE A 85 -19.62 0.77 12.62
CA ILE A 85 -20.81 0.99 13.44
C ILE A 85 -21.33 -0.38 13.88
N ILE A 86 -21.27 -0.67 15.18
CA ILE A 86 -21.75 -1.94 15.74
C ILE A 86 -23.25 -2.10 15.47
N GLY A 87 -23.64 -3.28 15.01
CA GLY A 87 -25.02 -3.58 14.60
C GLY A 87 -25.37 -3.16 13.16
N LYS A 88 -24.42 -2.56 12.42
CA LYS A 88 -24.56 -2.27 10.99
C LYS A 88 -23.51 -3.03 10.19
N ALA A 89 -23.96 -3.84 9.24
CA ALA A 89 -23.09 -4.52 8.30
C ALA A 89 -22.22 -3.54 7.51
N THR A 90 -20.93 -3.87 7.37
CA THR A 90 -19.96 -3.10 6.59
C THR A 90 -19.51 -3.93 5.39
N MET A 91 -19.67 -3.37 4.18
CA MET A 91 -19.20 -4.03 2.96
C MET A 91 -17.74 -3.68 2.69
N ILE A 92 -16.89 -4.70 2.55
CA ILE A 92 -15.48 -4.55 2.21
C ILE A 92 -15.16 -5.52 1.07
N ASN A 93 -14.77 -5.00 -0.11
CA ASN A 93 -14.42 -5.78 -1.30
C ASN A 93 -15.45 -6.87 -1.66
N GLY A 94 -16.75 -6.55 -1.52
CA GLY A 94 -17.86 -7.47 -1.82
C GLY A 94 -18.24 -8.45 -0.71
N GLY A 95 -17.48 -8.51 0.38
CA GLY A 95 -17.85 -9.27 1.58
C GLY A 95 -18.58 -8.44 2.62
N GLU A 96 -19.48 -9.09 3.35
CA GLU A 96 -20.26 -8.49 4.44
C GLU A 96 -19.58 -8.75 5.77
N PHE A 97 -19.24 -7.69 6.51
CA PHE A 97 -18.61 -7.75 7.82
C PHE A 97 -19.57 -7.25 8.90
N ASN A 98 -19.84 -8.12 9.89
CA ASN A 98 -20.69 -7.84 11.03
C ASN A 98 -19.84 -7.78 12.30
N PHE A 99 -19.55 -6.56 12.76
CA PHE A 99 -18.65 -6.31 13.89
C PHE A 99 -19.39 -6.34 15.23
N HIS A 100 -18.69 -6.81 16.26
CA HIS A 100 -19.18 -6.85 17.63
C HIS A 100 -18.04 -6.58 18.64
N TYR A 101 -18.37 -6.02 19.80
CA TYR A 101 -17.37 -5.83 20.85
C TYR A 101 -16.93 -7.17 21.47
N ALA A 102 -15.62 -7.38 21.58
CA ALA A 102 -15.08 -8.49 22.36
C ALA A 102 -15.06 -8.11 23.85
N LEU A 103 -15.18 -9.10 24.74
CA LEU A 103 -14.88 -8.93 26.16
C LEU A 103 -13.36 -8.90 26.34
N HIS A 104 -12.81 -7.71 26.58
CA HIS A 104 -11.38 -7.45 26.77
C HIS A 104 -11.18 -6.19 27.64
N SER A 105 -9.96 -5.95 28.13
CA SER A 105 -9.65 -4.84 29.06
C SER A 105 -9.68 -3.46 28.41
N ILE A 106 -9.48 -3.41 27.09
CA ILE A 106 -9.67 -2.22 26.26
C ILE A 106 -10.77 -2.48 25.22
N PRO A 107 -11.35 -1.42 24.61
CA PRO A 107 -12.30 -1.60 23.53
C PRO A 107 -11.69 -2.38 22.36
N SER A 108 -12.15 -3.61 22.17
CA SER A 108 -11.74 -4.52 21.09
C SER A 108 -12.94 -5.02 20.30
N VAL A 109 -12.78 -5.24 19.00
CA VAL A 109 -13.87 -5.72 18.14
C VAL A 109 -13.50 -7.01 17.41
N GLY A 110 -14.35 -8.03 17.54
CA GLY A 110 -14.39 -9.18 16.65
C GLY A 110 -15.36 -8.92 15.49
N PHE A 111 -15.36 -9.83 14.51
CA PHE A 111 -16.31 -9.77 13.42
C PHE A 111 -16.65 -11.13 12.85
N GLU A 112 -17.86 -11.21 12.33
CA GLU A 112 -18.28 -12.24 11.40
C GLU A 112 -18.15 -11.70 9.97
N PHE A 113 -17.73 -12.56 9.04
CA PHE A 113 -17.59 -12.26 7.63
C PHE A 113 -18.37 -13.27 6.79
N PHE A 114 -19.12 -12.75 5.83
CA PHE A 114 -19.90 -13.54 4.88
C PHE A 114 -19.50 -13.16 3.46
N PHE A 115 -19.25 -14.17 2.64
CA PHE A 115 -18.97 -14.00 1.22
C PHE A 115 -19.45 -15.21 0.45
N GLN A 116 -20.40 -15.00 -0.46
CA GLN A 116 -21.08 -16.08 -1.17
C GLN A 116 -21.68 -17.09 -0.18
N ASP A 117 -21.27 -18.35 -0.27
CA ASP A 117 -21.66 -19.47 0.58
C ASP A 117 -20.72 -19.70 1.79
N GLN A 118 -19.74 -18.81 1.99
CA GLN A 118 -18.77 -18.92 3.08
C GLN A 118 -19.15 -18.06 4.27
N SER A 119 -18.83 -18.58 5.47
CA SER A 119 -18.94 -17.85 6.74
C SER A 119 -17.68 -18.04 7.57
N PHE A 120 -17.20 -16.94 8.12
CA PHE A 120 -15.97 -16.85 8.90
C PHE A 120 -16.22 -16.00 10.14
N ILE A 121 -15.58 -16.33 11.25
CA ILE A 121 -15.54 -15.47 12.43
C ILE A 121 -14.10 -15.25 12.87
N TYR A 122 -13.77 -14.01 13.21
CA TYR A 122 -12.53 -13.60 13.86
C TYR A 122 -12.87 -12.97 15.20
N THR A 123 -12.38 -13.56 16.29
CA THR A 123 -12.81 -13.13 17.62
C THR A 123 -12.10 -11.88 18.13
N SER A 124 -10.95 -11.51 17.55
CA SER A 124 -9.98 -10.59 18.18
C SER A 124 -9.55 -11.11 19.56
N ASP A 125 -8.72 -10.34 20.26
CA ASP A 125 -8.42 -10.51 21.67
C ASP A 125 -9.72 -10.57 22.49
N HIS A 126 -10.00 -11.76 23.04
CA HIS A 126 -11.30 -12.05 23.61
C HIS A 126 -11.25 -13.10 24.73
N LEU A 127 -12.00 -12.82 25.80
CA LEU A 127 -12.39 -13.80 26.81
C LEU A 127 -13.78 -14.40 26.51
N ASN A 128 -13.79 -15.61 25.94
CA ASN A 128 -14.99 -16.34 25.53
C ASN A 128 -15.25 -17.55 26.45
N GLU A 129 -15.38 -17.33 27.76
CA GLU A 129 -15.59 -18.40 28.72
C GLU A 129 -16.94 -18.27 29.43
N PRO A 130 -17.90 -19.20 29.16
CA PRO A 130 -19.25 -19.12 29.72
C PRO A 130 -19.28 -19.02 31.24
N GLU A 131 -18.41 -19.76 31.93
CA GLU A 131 -18.33 -19.75 33.40
C GLU A 131 -17.93 -18.37 33.95
N ILE A 132 -17.07 -17.65 33.24
CA ILE A 132 -16.64 -16.31 33.64
C ILE A 132 -17.76 -15.31 33.35
N HIS A 133 -18.41 -15.42 32.18
CA HIS A 133 -19.56 -14.57 31.84
C HIS A 133 -20.70 -14.73 32.84
N ASP A 134 -21.01 -15.97 33.25
CA ASP A 134 -22.04 -16.28 34.24
C ASP A 134 -21.71 -15.65 35.60
N LYS A 135 -20.44 -15.71 36.03
CA LYS A 135 -19.98 -15.03 37.26
C LYS A 135 -20.10 -13.51 37.17
N MET A 136 -19.68 -12.91 36.05
CA MET A 136 -19.78 -11.45 35.86
C MET A 136 -21.23 -10.97 35.82
N TYR A 137 -22.13 -11.76 35.23
CA TYR A 137 -23.57 -11.48 35.22
C TYR A 137 -24.16 -11.57 36.64
N ALA A 138 -23.85 -12.64 37.38
CA ALA A 138 -24.29 -12.79 38.77
C ALA A 138 -23.80 -11.68 39.70
N GLN A 139 -22.63 -11.10 39.41
CA GLN A 139 -22.07 -9.95 40.14
C GLN A 139 -22.62 -8.59 39.69
N GLY A 140 -23.49 -8.54 38.66
CA GLY A 140 -24.03 -7.30 38.10
C GLY A 140 -23.04 -6.47 37.28
N ILE A 141 -21.87 -7.04 36.94
CA ILE A 141 -20.85 -6.39 36.11
C ILE A 141 -21.26 -6.42 34.63
N LEU A 142 -21.84 -7.54 34.20
CA LEU A 142 -22.27 -7.75 32.82
C LEU A 142 -23.80 -7.56 32.70
N PRO A 143 -24.31 -6.66 31.83
CA PRO A 143 -25.74 -6.56 31.58
C PRO A 143 -26.32 -7.82 30.93
N GLU A 144 -27.60 -8.11 31.17
CA GLU A 144 -28.28 -9.31 30.65
C GLU A 144 -28.17 -9.46 29.13
N SER A 145 -28.33 -8.35 28.38
CA SER A 145 -28.22 -8.35 26.92
C SER A 145 -26.83 -8.75 26.44
N ARG A 146 -25.78 -8.33 27.16
CA ARG A 146 -24.39 -8.68 26.83
C ARG A 146 -24.04 -10.10 27.24
N TRP A 147 -24.56 -10.55 28.38
CA TRP A 147 -24.44 -11.94 28.82
C TRP A 147 -25.06 -12.89 27.80
N LYS A 148 -26.31 -12.65 27.36
CA LYS A 148 -26.98 -13.44 26.30
C LYS A 148 -26.16 -13.48 25.01
N PHE A 149 -25.68 -12.34 24.55
CA PHE A 149 -24.83 -12.27 23.35
C PHE A 149 -23.62 -13.21 23.44
N PHE A 150 -22.90 -13.23 24.57
CA PHE A 150 -21.72 -14.09 24.70
C PHE A 150 -22.05 -15.57 24.82
N LYS A 151 -23.26 -15.92 25.28
CA LYS A 151 -23.72 -17.32 25.34
C LYS A 151 -24.11 -17.86 23.95
N GLU A 152 -24.49 -16.99 23.03
CA GLU A 152 -24.91 -17.31 21.67
C GLU A 152 -23.74 -17.19 20.66
N PHE A 153 -22.54 -17.61 21.04
CA PHE A 153 -21.40 -17.58 20.13
C PHE A 153 -21.64 -18.50 18.91
N PRO A 154 -21.39 -18.03 17.67
CA PRO A 154 -21.78 -18.73 16.45
C PRO A 154 -20.77 -19.84 16.09
N TRP A 155 -20.78 -20.94 16.84
CA TRP A 155 -19.90 -22.11 16.61
C TRP A 155 -20.22 -22.86 15.31
N GLU A 156 -21.36 -22.57 14.66
CA GLU A 156 -21.77 -23.21 13.41
C GLU A 156 -21.01 -22.68 12.19
N ARG A 157 -20.34 -21.52 12.29
CA ARG A 157 -19.58 -20.90 11.19
C ARG A 157 -18.55 -21.85 10.61
N ARG A 158 -18.31 -21.75 9.29
CA ARG A 158 -17.47 -22.71 8.54
C ARG A 158 -16.00 -22.63 8.94
N ILE A 159 -15.52 -21.43 9.22
CA ILE A 159 -14.14 -21.17 9.67
C ILE A 159 -14.19 -20.27 10.91
N ILE A 160 -13.44 -20.64 11.95
CA ILE A 160 -13.38 -19.90 13.20
C ILE A 160 -11.92 -19.58 13.48
N TYR A 161 -11.55 -18.29 13.44
CA TYR A 161 -10.29 -17.81 13.99
C TYR A 161 -10.56 -17.32 15.40
N HIS A 162 -10.07 -18.09 16.38
CA HIS A 162 -10.34 -17.83 17.78
C HIS A 162 -9.07 -17.53 18.54
N GLU A 163 -9.12 -16.47 19.33
CA GLU A 163 -8.04 -16.14 20.25
C GLU A 163 -7.88 -17.22 21.34
N ALA A 164 -6.65 -17.63 21.61
CA ALA A 164 -6.34 -18.49 22.73
C ALA A 164 -5.09 -17.95 23.44
N GLY A 165 -5.27 -17.39 24.63
CA GLY A 165 -4.21 -16.69 25.34
C GLY A 165 -4.20 -16.98 26.83
N ILE A 166 -3.53 -16.11 27.59
CA ILE A 166 -3.39 -16.26 29.04
C ILE A 166 -4.57 -15.60 29.77
N PRO A 167 -5.29 -16.34 30.64
CA PRO A 167 -6.33 -15.76 31.50
C PRO A 167 -5.76 -14.71 32.47
N PRO A 168 -6.57 -13.76 32.96
CA PRO A 168 -8.03 -13.68 32.83
C PRO A 168 -8.51 -12.91 31.60
N LEU A 169 -7.61 -12.42 30.74
CA LEU A 169 -7.97 -11.53 29.63
C LEU A 169 -8.33 -12.27 28.34
N HIS A 170 -7.82 -13.49 28.16
CA HIS A 170 -7.99 -14.29 26.95
C HIS A 170 -8.59 -15.65 27.27
N THR A 171 -9.21 -16.25 26.26
CA THR A 171 -9.86 -17.56 26.35
C THR A 171 -8.84 -18.68 26.60
N ARG A 172 -9.07 -19.53 27.61
CA ARG A 172 -8.23 -20.71 27.87
C ARG A 172 -8.28 -21.69 26.71
N ILE A 173 -7.10 -22.14 26.27
CA ILE A 173 -7.01 -23.22 25.28
C ILE A 173 -7.66 -24.52 25.77
N SER A 174 -7.63 -24.78 27.07
CA SER A 174 -8.27 -25.97 27.66
C SER A 174 -9.79 -25.96 27.51
N TYR A 175 -10.42 -24.79 27.51
CA TYR A 175 -11.85 -24.65 27.24
C TYR A 175 -12.16 -24.91 25.76
N LEU A 176 -11.38 -24.34 24.84
CA LEU A 176 -11.55 -24.61 23.41
C LEU A 176 -11.34 -26.10 23.09
N ALA A 177 -10.42 -26.76 23.78
CA ALA A 177 -10.16 -28.20 23.63
C ALA A 177 -11.24 -29.10 24.27
N SER A 178 -12.14 -28.55 25.10
CA SER A 178 -13.28 -29.30 25.64
C SER A 178 -14.54 -29.20 24.77
N LEU A 179 -14.53 -28.39 23.72
CA LEU A 179 -15.64 -28.29 22.76
C LEU A 179 -15.82 -29.59 21.97
N PRO A 180 -16.99 -29.85 21.35
CA PRO A 180 -17.18 -31.02 20.52
C PRO A 180 -16.16 -31.11 19.37
N PRO A 181 -15.68 -32.32 18.99
CA PRO A 181 -14.67 -32.49 17.94
C PRO A 181 -15.01 -31.81 16.61
N GLU A 182 -16.28 -31.85 16.20
CA GLU A 182 -16.76 -31.21 14.97
C GLU A 182 -16.67 -29.67 14.99
N VAL A 183 -16.67 -29.07 16.18
CA VAL A 183 -16.44 -27.63 16.35
C VAL A 183 -14.94 -27.35 16.34
N GLN A 184 -14.16 -28.15 17.06
CA GLN A 184 -12.70 -28.01 17.13
C GLN A 184 -12.04 -28.05 15.74
N GLU A 185 -12.52 -28.89 14.82
CA GLU A 185 -11.99 -29.00 13.45
C GLU A 185 -12.11 -27.72 12.62
N LYS A 186 -13.05 -26.83 12.97
CA LYS A 186 -13.28 -25.53 12.33
C LYS A 186 -12.44 -24.41 12.95
N ILE A 187 -11.90 -24.64 14.15
CA ILE A 187 -11.18 -23.62 14.92
C ILE A 187 -9.70 -23.63 14.58
N THR A 188 -9.22 -22.47 14.16
CA THR A 188 -7.80 -22.11 14.12
C THR A 188 -7.51 -21.13 15.25
N VAL A 189 -6.62 -21.51 16.17
CA VAL A 189 -6.24 -20.68 17.32
C VAL A 189 -4.99 -19.86 17.03
N TYR A 190 -4.96 -18.63 17.55
CA TYR A 190 -3.79 -17.73 17.53
C TYR A 190 -3.48 -17.19 18.94
N HIS A 191 -2.37 -16.44 19.07
CA HIS A 191 -1.78 -15.95 20.34
C HIS A 191 -1.41 -17.01 21.40
N ILE A 192 -1.17 -18.25 20.96
CA ILE A 192 -0.66 -19.34 21.80
C ILE A 192 0.64 -19.90 21.23
N ALA A 193 1.59 -20.23 22.10
CA ALA A 193 2.80 -20.92 21.68
C ALA A 193 2.51 -22.40 21.40
N ARG A 194 3.16 -22.97 20.38
CA ARG A 194 2.96 -24.37 19.98
C ARG A 194 3.11 -25.38 21.11
N LYS A 195 4.00 -25.12 22.07
CA LYS A 195 4.26 -25.99 23.24
C LYS A 195 3.07 -26.08 24.20
N ASP A 196 2.17 -25.09 24.17
CA ASP A 196 1.03 -24.97 25.09
C ASP A 196 -0.26 -25.53 24.46
N MET A 197 -0.20 -26.03 23.21
CA MET A 197 -1.32 -26.69 22.55
C MET A 197 -1.61 -28.06 23.21
N PRO A 198 -2.88 -28.32 23.61
CA PRO A 198 -3.28 -29.61 24.17
C PRO A 198 -3.01 -30.77 23.22
N THR A 199 -2.62 -31.92 23.76
CA THR A 199 -2.48 -33.16 22.99
C THR A 199 -3.85 -33.78 22.69
N GLY A 200 -4.02 -34.40 21.52
CA GLY A 200 -5.25 -35.10 21.14
C GLY A 200 -6.43 -34.21 20.71
N THR A 201 -6.26 -32.88 20.72
CA THR A 201 -7.26 -31.93 20.20
C THR A 201 -7.32 -31.94 18.67
N LYS A 202 -8.47 -31.54 18.12
CA LYS A 202 -8.65 -31.27 16.68
C LYS A 202 -8.42 -29.80 16.30
N LEU A 203 -8.14 -28.93 17.27
CA LEU A 203 -7.82 -27.53 17.06
C LEU A 203 -6.59 -27.37 16.16
N LYS A 204 -6.62 -26.38 15.27
CA LYS A 204 -5.49 -26.03 14.41
C LYS A 204 -4.77 -24.82 15.00
N LEU A 205 -3.44 -24.82 14.98
CA LEU A 205 -2.65 -23.64 15.33
C LEU A 205 -2.44 -22.78 14.07
N ALA A 206 -2.68 -21.46 14.18
CA ALA A 206 -2.32 -20.51 13.13
C ALA A 206 -0.80 -20.55 12.91
N LYS A 207 -0.38 -20.72 11.66
CA LYS A 207 1.02 -20.78 11.27
C LYS A 207 1.38 -19.60 10.40
N PHE A 208 2.62 -19.14 10.53
CA PHE A 208 3.18 -18.12 9.67
C PHE A 208 3.43 -18.66 8.26
N GLY A 209 3.31 -17.82 7.23
CA GLY A 209 3.67 -18.15 5.85
C GLY A 209 2.46 -18.34 4.93
N ILE A 210 2.60 -17.90 3.67
CA ILE A 210 1.55 -17.94 2.64
C ILE A 210 1.11 -19.36 2.30
N GLU A 211 1.97 -20.35 2.52
CA GLU A 211 1.68 -21.78 2.36
C GLU A 211 0.63 -22.29 3.35
N ASN A 212 0.39 -21.56 4.43
CA ASN A 212 -0.65 -21.85 5.43
C ASN A 212 -1.93 -21.05 5.18
N THR A 213 -2.05 -20.36 4.03
CA THR A 213 -3.27 -19.66 3.65
C THR A 213 -4.44 -20.63 3.53
N LEU A 214 -5.57 -20.27 4.14
CA LEU A 214 -6.80 -21.02 4.00
C LEU A 214 -7.48 -20.66 2.67
N TYR A 215 -7.65 -21.67 1.81
CA TYR A 215 -8.41 -21.56 0.58
C TYR A 215 -9.73 -22.32 0.75
N PRO A 216 -10.77 -21.70 1.33
CA PRO A 216 -12.09 -22.31 1.32
C PRO A 216 -12.54 -22.55 -0.12
N GLU A 217 -13.05 -23.74 -0.40
CA GLU A 217 -13.78 -23.98 -1.64
C GLU A 217 -15.01 -23.07 -1.68
N ILE A 218 -15.04 -22.19 -2.68
CA ILE A 218 -16.15 -21.30 -2.96
C ILE A 218 -16.70 -21.61 -4.34
N THR A 219 -18.00 -21.37 -4.53
CA THR A 219 -18.56 -21.32 -5.89
C THR A 219 -18.09 -20.01 -6.54
N PRO A 220 -17.25 -20.05 -7.60
CA PRO A 220 -16.74 -18.83 -8.20
C PRO A 220 -17.89 -18.03 -8.82
N PRO A 221 -17.97 -16.71 -8.58
CA PRO A 221 -18.95 -15.85 -9.23
C PRO A 221 -18.82 -15.93 -10.75
N LYS A 222 -19.96 -15.82 -11.47
CA LYS A 222 -20.05 -15.92 -12.93
C LYS A 222 -19.02 -15.06 -13.69
N HIS A 223 -18.63 -13.92 -13.14
CA HIS A 223 -17.76 -12.93 -13.79
C HIS A 223 -16.41 -12.75 -13.09
N ILE A 224 -15.92 -13.78 -12.39
CA ILE A 224 -14.66 -13.70 -11.61
C ILE A 224 -13.44 -13.37 -12.47
N GLU A 225 -13.36 -13.87 -13.71
CA GLU A 225 -12.25 -13.57 -14.62
C GLU A 225 -12.21 -12.08 -14.98
N ALA A 226 -13.36 -11.51 -15.36
CA ALA A 226 -13.47 -10.08 -15.63
C ALA A 226 -13.18 -9.24 -14.37
N TYR A 227 -13.65 -9.68 -13.20
CA TYR A 227 -13.32 -9.04 -11.93
C TYR A 227 -11.81 -8.99 -11.70
N ASN A 228 -11.09 -10.11 -11.88
CA ASN A 228 -9.63 -10.17 -11.69
C ASN A 228 -8.87 -9.27 -12.68
N LEU A 229 -9.31 -9.22 -13.95
CA LEU A 229 -8.72 -8.32 -14.96
C LEU A 229 -8.93 -6.85 -14.59
N LEU A 230 -10.12 -6.49 -14.13
CA LEU A 230 -10.44 -5.14 -13.68
C LEU A 230 -9.72 -4.78 -12.38
N ASP A 231 -9.55 -5.73 -11.46
CA ASP A 231 -8.76 -5.53 -10.25
C ASP A 231 -7.32 -5.14 -10.60
N VAL A 232 -6.66 -5.88 -11.50
CA VAL A 232 -5.33 -5.50 -12.01
C VAL A 232 -5.36 -4.09 -12.57
N LEU A 233 -6.34 -3.75 -13.42
CA LEU A 233 -6.45 -2.42 -14.03
C LEU A 233 -6.53 -1.29 -12.99
N THR A 234 -7.23 -1.51 -11.88
CA THR A 234 -7.34 -0.50 -10.80
C THR A 234 -6.05 -0.26 -10.04
N GLN A 235 -5.09 -1.19 -10.08
CA GLN A 235 -3.81 -1.10 -9.38
C GLN A 235 -2.69 -0.49 -10.23
N ILE A 236 -2.89 -0.34 -11.54
CA ILE A 236 -1.90 0.21 -12.46
C ILE A 236 -2.00 1.74 -12.53
N ASP A 237 -0.94 2.44 -12.12
CA ASP A 237 -0.90 3.92 -12.07
C ASP A 237 -1.29 4.61 -13.35
N ILE A 238 -0.76 4.13 -14.48
CA ILE A 238 -0.98 4.78 -15.78
C ILE A 238 -2.43 4.69 -16.25
N PHE A 239 -3.21 3.78 -15.68
CA PHE A 239 -4.62 3.61 -15.96
C PHE A 239 -5.50 4.20 -14.85
N HIS A 240 -4.92 4.79 -13.82
CA HIS A 240 -5.67 5.43 -12.75
C HIS A 240 -6.53 6.57 -13.31
N GLY A 241 -7.82 6.58 -12.92
CA GLY A 241 -8.79 7.57 -13.40
C GLY A 241 -9.38 7.26 -14.77
N PHE A 242 -9.09 6.09 -15.35
CA PHE A 242 -9.74 5.66 -16.57
C PHE A 242 -11.24 5.50 -16.34
N PRO A 243 -12.09 6.06 -17.22
CA PRO A 243 -13.53 5.93 -17.09
C PRO A 243 -13.95 4.48 -17.39
N ILE A 244 -15.16 4.10 -16.98
CA ILE A 244 -15.67 2.72 -17.12
C ILE A 244 -15.71 2.26 -18.59
N GLU A 245 -15.85 3.19 -19.53
CA GLU A 245 -15.78 2.93 -20.97
C GLU A 245 -14.40 2.39 -21.37
N LYS A 246 -13.31 2.94 -20.80
CA LYS A 246 -11.96 2.42 -21.01
C LYS A 246 -11.76 1.07 -20.34
N ALA A 247 -12.33 0.84 -19.16
CA ALA A 247 -12.30 -0.49 -18.55
C ALA A 247 -12.97 -1.55 -19.44
N LYS A 248 -14.08 -1.21 -20.11
CA LYS A 248 -14.72 -2.09 -21.10
C LYS A 248 -13.84 -2.32 -22.34
N GLU A 249 -13.22 -1.27 -22.87
CA GLU A 249 -12.27 -1.41 -24.00
C GLU A 249 -11.09 -2.31 -23.64
N PHE A 250 -10.55 -2.18 -22.42
CA PHE A 250 -9.46 -3.01 -21.91
C PHE A 250 -9.80 -4.51 -21.95
N LEU A 251 -11.01 -4.87 -21.49
CA LEU A 251 -11.49 -6.26 -21.51
C LEU A 251 -11.58 -6.87 -22.92
N LEU A 252 -11.68 -6.04 -23.97
CA LEU A 252 -11.74 -6.50 -25.36
C LEU A 252 -10.36 -6.73 -25.99
N ILE A 253 -9.30 -6.16 -25.42
CA ILE A 253 -7.97 -6.11 -26.06
C ILE A 253 -6.87 -6.84 -25.27
N VAL A 254 -7.10 -7.12 -24.00
CA VAL A 254 -6.13 -7.76 -23.10
C VAL A 254 -6.06 -9.28 -23.35
N ASN A 255 -4.84 -9.83 -23.29
CA ASN A 255 -4.59 -11.28 -23.35
C ASN A 255 -3.79 -11.73 -22.14
N GLU A 256 -3.86 -13.00 -21.77
CA GLU A 256 -2.99 -13.61 -20.76
C GLU A 256 -1.83 -14.36 -21.43
N GLU A 257 -0.61 -14.12 -20.95
CA GLU A 257 0.58 -14.87 -21.33
C GLU A 257 1.29 -15.40 -20.07
N ARG A 258 1.75 -16.65 -20.12
CA ARG A 258 2.41 -17.33 -19.00
C ARG A 258 3.86 -17.63 -19.37
N TYR A 259 4.77 -17.26 -18.48
CA TYR A 259 6.20 -17.51 -18.61
C TYR A 259 6.68 -18.31 -17.42
N LYS A 260 7.57 -19.28 -17.67
CA LYS A 260 8.26 -20.03 -16.63
C LYS A 260 9.47 -19.26 -16.13
N ARG A 261 9.87 -19.54 -14.90
CA ARG A 261 11.12 -19.01 -14.35
C ARG A 261 12.29 -19.25 -15.33
N GLY A 262 13.00 -18.18 -15.67
CA GLY A 262 14.13 -18.17 -16.58
C GLY A 262 13.79 -17.80 -18.02
N ASP A 263 12.50 -17.79 -18.41
CA ASP A 263 12.09 -17.42 -19.76
C ASP A 263 12.45 -15.96 -20.07
N GLN A 264 12.93 -15.74 -21.30
CA GLN A 264 13.17 -14.40 -21.83
C GLN A 264 11.85 -13.86 -22.42
N ILE A 265 11.29 -12.83 -21.78
CA ILE A 265 10.03 -12.19 -22.17
C ILE A 265 10.27 -11.16 -23.26
N ILE A 266 11.31 -10.35 -23.11
CA ILE A 266 11.73 -9.33 -24.08
C ILE A 266 13.20 -9.52 -24.40
N ARG A 267 13.53 -9.40 -25.69
CA ARG A 267 14.91 -9.35 -26.17
C ARG A 267 15.29 -7.92 -26.54
N LYS A 268 16.43 -7.43 -26.07
CA LYS A 268 16.96 -6.11 -26.39
C LYS A 268 17.16 -5.94 -27.91
N GLY A 269 16.86 -4.76 -28.42
CA GLY A 269 17.05 -4.38 -29.83
C GLY A 269 15.98 -4.89 -30.78
N THR A 270 15.02 -5.70 -30.34
CA THR A 270 13.88 -6.10 -31.19
C THR A 270 12.84 -4.97 -31.28
N PRO A 271 11.98 -4.95 -32.31
CA PRO A 271 10.86 -4.03 -32.37
C PRO A 271 9.88 -4.21 -31.21
N GLY A 272 9.30 -3.12 -30.71
CA GLY A 272 8.22 -3.20 -29.73
C GLY A 272 6.92 -3.69 -30.35
N ASP A 273 6.36 -4.79 -29.84
CA ASP A 273 5.17 -5.47 -30.34
C ASP A 273 3.99 -5.47 -29.35
N LYS A 274 4.29 -5.54 -28.04
CA LYS A 274 3.30 -5.61 -26.96
C LYS A 274 3.65 -4.74 -25.75
N PHE A 275 2.61 -4.36 -25.01
CA PHE A 275 2.67 -3.79 -23.67
C PHE A 275 2.39 -4.91 -22.66
N TYR A 276 3.11 -4.91 -21.53
CA TYR A 276 3.02 -5.98 -20.52
C TYR A 276 2.66 -5.41 -19.16
N ILE A 277 1.75 -6.10 -18.47
CA ILE A 277 1.39 -5.84 -17.07
C ILE A 277 1.60 -7.14 -16.31
N ILE A 278 2.31 -7.10 -15.18
CA ILE A 278 2.58 -8.29 -14.37
C ILE A 278 1.37 -8.53 -13.47
N ALA A 279 0.55 -9.56 -13.76
CA ALA A 279 -0.56 -9.95 -12.90
C ALA A 279 -0.09 -10.84 -11.74
N SER A 280 0.98 -11.60 -11.93
CA SER A 280 1.64 -12.39 -10.87
C SER A 280 3.08 -12.70 -11.26
N GLY A 281 3.96 -12.81 -10.25
CA GLY A 281 5.37 -13.13 -10.41
C GLY A 281 6.29 -11.91 -10.48
N ASN A 282 7.58 -12.16 -10.70
CA ASN A 282 8.62 -11.13 -10.79
C ASN A 282 9.45 -11.28 -12.08
N VAL A 283 9.91 -10.15 -12.60
CA VAL A 283 10.81 -10.07 -13.75
C VAL A 283 12.04 -9.23 -13.40
N LYS A 284 13.17 -9.54 -14.03
CA LYS A 284 14.40 -8.74 -13.98
C LYS A 284 14.71 -8.14 -15.35
N PHE A 285 15.32 -6.95 -15.32
CA PHE A 285 15.80 -6.24 -16.50
C PHE A 285 17.32 -6.31 -16.56
N GLU A 286 17.85 -6.61 -17.74
CA GLU A 286 19.29 -6.66 -18.02
C GLU A 286 19.62 -5.77 -19.22
N GLY A 287 20.80 -5.14 -19.21
CA GLY A 287 21.29 -4.31 -20.33
C GLY A 287 20.78 -2.86 -20.38
N LEU A 288 20.16 -2.36 -19.31
CA LEU A 288 19.85 -0.93 -19.12
C LEU A 288 21.11 -0.15 -18.69
N ASN A 289 21.36 1.03 -19.29
CA ASN A 289 22.38 2.00 -18.86
C ASN A 289 23.73 1.36 -18.50
N GLN A 290 24.24 0.50 -19.39
CA GLN A 290 25.54 -0.17 -19.20
C GLN A 290 26.64 0.90 -19.14
N ASP A 291 27.48 0.82 -18.10
CA ASP A 291 28.72 1.58 -18.05
C ASP A 291 29.75 1.02 -19.05
N GLU A 292 30.93 1.65 -19.12
CA GLU A 292 32.03 1.20 -19.99
C GLU A 292 32.50 -0.25 -19.70
N THR A 293 32.12 -0.81 -18.54
CA THR A 293 32.42 -2.20 -18.14
C THR A 293 31.31 -3.19 -18.51
N GLY A 294 30.22 -2.72 -19.11
CA GLY A 294 29.07 -3.53 -19.51
C GLY A 294 28.13 -3.90 -18.36
N GLN A 295 28.34 -3.37 -17.16
CA GLN A 295 27.48 -3.60 -16.00
C GLN A 295 26.48 -2.45 -15.88
N GLY A 296 25.20 -2.80 -15.78
CA GLY A 296 24.10 -1.87 -15.54
C GLY A 296 23.32 -2.27 -14.29
N PRO A 297 22.58 -1.36 -13.66
CA PRO A 297 21.74 -1.70 -12.51
C PRO A 297 20.68 -2.73 -12.91
N ILE A 298 20.56 -3.82 -12.15
CA ILE A 298 19.48 -4.80 -12.32
C ILE A 298 18.21 -4.19 -11.73
N LYS A 299 17.26 -3.84 -12.60
CA LYS A 299 15.91 -3.43 -12.17
C LYS A 299 15.03 -4.66 -12.04
N ARG A 300 14.18 -4.70 -11.02
CA ARG A 300 13.19 -5.76 -10.81
C ARG A 300 11.81 -5.16 -10.75
N TYR A 301 10.85 -5.81 -11.41
CA TYR A 301 9.44 -5.49 -11.32
C TYR A 301 8.63 -6.71 -10.90
N GLY A 302 7.59 -6.49 -10.12
CA GLY A 302 6.66 -7.52 -9.63
C GLY A 302 5.20 -7.22 -9.98
N THR A 303 4.29 -7.92 -9.31
CA THR A 303 2.83 -7.78 -9.51
C THR A 303 2.38 -6.31 -9.49
N TYR A 304 1.52 -5.94 -10.44
CA TYR A 304 0.99 -4.60 -10.72
C TYR A 304 2.00 -3.57 -11.23
N GLU A 305 3.20 -3.99 -11.60
CA GLU A 305 4.09 -3.17 -12.43
C GLU A 305 3.93 -3.56 -13.91
N TYR A 306 4.37 -2.66 -14.79
CA TYR A 306 4.22 -2.79 -16.22
C TYR A 306 5.51 -2.43 -16.94
N PHE A 307 5.65 -2.88 -18.19
CA PHE A 307 6.81 -2.59 -19.01
C PHE A 307 6.54 -2.70 -20.51
N GLY A 308 7.49 -2.18 -21.29
CA GLY A 308 7.49 -2.24 -22.75
C GLY A 308 6.78 -1.06 -23.42
N GLU A 309 6.24 -0.12 -22.66
CA GLU A 309 5.55 1.08 -23.12
C GLU A 309 6.39 1.98 -24.02
N ALA A 310 7.69 2.13 -23.70
CA ALA A 310 8.62 3.03 -24.37
C ALA A 310 8.71 2.76 -25.88
N SER A 311 8.99 1.51 -26.23
CA SER A 311 9.12 1.05 -27.61
C SER A 311 7.82 1.16 -28.42
N LEU A 312 6.66 1.20 -27.76
CA LEU A 312 5.38 1.33 -28.45
C LEU A 312 5.06 2.78 -28.76
N VAL A 313 5.28 3.67 -27.78
CA VAL A 313 4.92 5.09 -27.89
C VAL A 313 5.93 5.87 -28.72
N LEU A 314 7.23 5.58 -28.57
CA LEU A 314 8.32 6.26 -29.26
C LEU A 314 8.75 5.59 -30.57
N ASP A 315 8.19 4.42 -30.87
CA ASP A 315 8.59 3.59 -32.03
C ASP A 315 10.09 3.23 -32.04
N LEU A 316 10.67 3.05 -30.85
CA LEU A 316 12.07 2.66 -30.66
C LEU A 316 12.21 1.14 -30.43
N PRO A 317 13.39 0.54 -30.72
CA PRO A 317 13.68 -0.83 -30.31
C PRO A 317 13.60 -1.03 -28.78
N ARG A 318 13.41 -2.28 -28.35
CA ARG A 318 13.42 -2.66 -26.93
C ARG A 318 14.76 -2.29 -26.30
N ALA A 319 14.71 -1.47 -25.24
CA ALA A 319 15.92 -0.92 -24.61
C ALA A 319 16.72 -1.95 -23.78
N ALA A 320 16.06 -3.01 -23.32
CA ALA A 320 16.62 -3.99 -22.39
C ALA A 320 16.07 -5.39 -22.62
N ASP A 321 16.79 -6.39 -22.13
CA ASP A 321 16.32 -7.75 -21.99
C ASP A 321 15.47 -7.86 -20.71
N VAL A 322 14.41 -8.66 -20.76
CA VAL A 322 13.53 -8.91 -19.62
C VAL A 322 13.38 -10.41 -19.44
N TYR A 323 13.63 -10.89 -18.23
CA TYR A 323 13.57 -12.30 -17.87
C TYR A 323 12.62 -12.53 -16.71
N ALA A 324 11.90 -13.65 -16.74
CA ALA A 324 11.09 -14.10 -15.61
C ALA A 324 11.98 -14.61 -14.46
N GLU A 325 11.95 -13.97 -13.29
CA GLU A 325 12.67 -14.44 -12.09
C GLU A 325 11.90 -15.54 -11.34
N THR A 326 10.57 -15.53 -11.47
CA THR A 326 9.64 -16.58 -11.00
C THR A 326 8.79 -17.08 -12.17
N ASP A 327 7.85 -18.00 -11.93
CA ASP A 327 6.73 -18.16 -12.86
C ASP A 327 5.94 -16.84 -12.90
N VAL A 328 5.61 -16.37 -14.10
CA VAL A 328 4.98 -15.07 -14.36
C VAL A 328 3.69 -15.26 -15.15
N LEU A 329 2.62 -14.60 -14.69
CA LEU A 329 1.42 -14.35 -15.47
C LEU A 329 1.44 -12.88 -15.87
N ALA A 330 1.51 -12.60 -17.16
CA ALA A 330 1.45 -11.25 -17.72
C ALA A 330 0.13 -11.03 -18.46
N LEU A 331 -0.47 -9.85 -18.28
CA LEU A 331 -1.48 -9.35 -19.19
C LEU A 331 -0.80 -8.58 -20.31
N THR A 332 -1.14 -8.87 -21.57
CA THR A 332 -0.51 -8.27 -22.74
C THR A 332 -1.51 -7.55 -23.63
N ILE A 333 -1.07 -6.42 -24.19
CA ILE A 333 -1.84 -5.66 -25.19
C ILE A 333 -0.94 -5.41 -26.40
N GLU A 334 -1.37 -5.84 -27.57
CA GLU A 334 -0.66 -5.62 -28.84
C GLU A 334 -0.50 -4.12 -29.13
N LYS A 335 0.62 -3.73 -29.75
CA LYS A 335 1.00 -2.33 -30.05
C LYS A 335 -0.15 -1.51 -30.62
N ASN A 336 -0.77 -1.99 -31.69
CA ASN A 336 -1.83 -1.24 -32.38
C ASN A 336 -3.06 -1.03 -31.48
N LYS A 337 -3.44 -2.07 -30.73
CA LYS A 337 -4.55 -2.00 -29.77
C LYS A 337 -4.21 -1.07 -28.60
N PHE A 338 -2.98 -1.13 -28.08
CA PHE A 338 -2.51 -0.25 -27.01
C PHE A 338 -2.50 1.22 -27.45
N LEU A 339 -1.94 1.53 -28.61
CA LEU A 339 -1.91 2.88 -29.16
C LEU A 339 -3.32 3.43 -29.42
N GLN A 340 -4.25 2.58 -29.88
CA GLN A 340 -5.65 2.94 -30.01
C GLN A 340 -6.33 3.14 -28.64
N PHE A 341 -6.04 2.28 -27.67
CA PHE A 341 -6.60 2.32 -26.33
C PHE A 341 -6.24 3.60 -25.60
N ILE A 342 -5.01 4.09 -25.74
CA ILE A 342 -4.54 5.35 -25.13
C ILE A 342 -4.80 6.57 -26.02
N ARG A 343 -5.43 6.40 -27.18
CA ARG A 343 -5.76 7.51 -28.08
C ARG A 343 -6.76 8.43 -27.39
N ASN A 344 -6.46 9.72 -27.39
CA ASN A 344 -7.24 10.78 -26.74
C ASN A 344 -7.21 10.75 -25.20
N SER A 345 -6.19 10.14 -24.59
CA SER A 345 -5.87 10.36 -23.18
C SER A 345 -4.54 11.08 -23.02
N ASP A 346 -4.34 11.71 -21.86
CA ASP A 346 -3.05 12.30 -21.47
C ASP A 346 -1.96 11.22 -21.29
N LEU A 347 -2.32 9.94 -21.37
CA LEU A 347 -1.38 8.86 -21.16
C LEU A 347 -0.28 8.84 -22.23
N LYS A 348 -0.59 9.14 -23.50
CA LYS A 348 0.44 9.15 -24.54
C LYS A 348 1.52 10.19 -24.25
N SER A 349 1.14 11.42 -23.92
CA SER A 349 2.08 12.49 -23.55
C SER A 349 2.81 12.16 -22.25
N ASN A 350 2.12 11.60 -21.25
CA ASN A 350 2.73 11.17 -19.99
C ASN A 350 3.80 10.08 -20.20
N LEU A 351 3.52 9.10 -21.08
CA LEU A 351 4.48 8.04 -21.41
C LEU A 351 5.67 8.56 -22.22
N THR A 352 5.46 9.51 -23.14
CA THR A 352 6.58 10.19 -23.84
C THR A 352 7.47 10.91 -22.83
N ARG A 353 6.87 11.71 -21.94
CA ARG A 353 7.58 12.43 -20.87
C ARG A 353 8.33 11.51 -19.92
N LEU A 354 7.72 10.40 -19.51
CA LEU A 354 8.38 9.38 -18.69
C LEU A 354 9.68 8.89 -19.31
N ASN A 355 9.72 8.67 -20.62
CA ASN A 355 10.93 8.21 -21.28
C ASN A 355 12.02 9.28 -21.32
N GLU A 356 11.65 10.53 -21.60
CA GLU A 356 12.59 11.67 -21.56
C GLU A 356 13.25 11.81 -20.17
N ILE A 357 12.49 11.53 -19.10
CA ILE A 357 12.97 11.60 -17.72
C ILE A 357 13.78 10.35 -17.35
N ARG A 358 13.41 9.16 -17.85
CA ARG A 358 14.10 7.90 -17.51
C ARG A 358 15.47 7.76 -18.17
N ASP A 359 15.70 8.38 -19.32
CA ASP A 359 17.03 8.45 -19.97
C ASP A 359 18.04 9.33 -19.19
N SER A 360 17.63 9.93 -18.07
CA SER A 360 18.29 11.13 -17.54
C SER A 360 18.84 11.01 -16.10
N ASN A 361 19.39 9.87 -15.66
CA ASN A 361 19.91 9.70 -14.28
C ASN A 361 18.90 10.01 -13.14
N SER A 362 17.62 10.25 -13.46
CA SER A 362 16.54 10.63 -12.54
C SER A 362 16.39 9.63 -11.40
N TRP A 363 16.38 8.34 -11.72
CA TRP A 363 16.31 7.27 -10.73
C TRP A 363 17.44 7.34 -9.71
N LYS A 364 18.68 7.58 -10.19
CA LYS A 364 19.85 7.68 -9.31
C LYS A 364 19.73 8.91 -8.40
N ALA A 365 19.41 10.07 -8.97
CA ALA A 365 19.24 11.31 -8.23
C ALA A 365 18.15 11.21 -7.15
N LEU A 366 17.01 10.59 -7.47
CA LEU A 366 15.92 10.38 -6.51
C LEU A 366 16.25 9.33 -5.46
N ALA A 367 16.89 8.22 -5.85
CA ALA A 367 17.25 7.17 -4.91
C ALA A 367 18.33 7.60 -3.90
N GLU A 368 19.25 8.47 -4.31
CA GLU A 368 20.34 9.01 -3.48
C GLU A 368 19.91 10.25 -2.68
N SER A 369 18.83 10.92 -3.07
CA SER A 369 18.27 12.10 -2.39
C SER A 369 17.92 11.83 -0.93
N ARG A 370 18.24 12.78 -0.03
CA ARG A 370 17.81 12.73 1.38
C ARG A 370 16.29 12.69 1.57
N HIS A 371 15.53 13.30 0.65
CA HIS A 371 14.07 13.43 0.78
C HIS A 371 13.30 12.29 0.12
N PHE A 372 13.90 11.69 -0.91
CA PHE A 372 13.27 10.64 -1.73
C PHE A 372 13.92 9.27 -1.55
N ARG A 373 14.91 9.15 -0.66
CA ARG A 373 15.48 7.84 -0.30
C ARG A 373 14.39 6.92 0.28
N GLY A 374 14.34 5.70 -0.24
CA GLY A 374 13.37 4.68 0.17
C GLY A 374 11.98 4.89 -0.42
N LEU A 375 11.81 5.73 -1.45
CA LEU A 375 10.63 5.63 -2.31
C LEU A 375 10.61 4.27 -3.02
N THR A 376 9.43 3.70 -3.16
CA THR A 376 9.24 2.50 -3.99
C THR A 376 9.38 2.84 -5.47
N SER A 377 9.63 1.84 -6.33
CA SER A 377 9.69 2.02 -7.78
C SER A 377 8.47 2.71 -8.38
N HIS A 378 7.33 2.45 -7.76
CA HIS A 378 6.05 3.01 -8.10
C HIS A 378 5.91 4.47 -7.68
N GLN A 379 6.26 4.79 -6.44
CA GLN A 379 6.32 6.18 -5.96
C GLN A 379 7.24 7.03 -6.83
N ILE A 380 8.37 6.47 -7.27
CA ILE A 380 9.28 7.12 -8.22
C ILE A 380 8.60 7.29 -9.57
N THR A 381 8.01 6.23 -10.13
CA THR A 381 7.32 6.30 -11.43
C THR A 381 6.16 7.32 -11.44
N GLN A 382 5.37 7.38 -10.38
CA GLN A 382 4.31 8.39 -10.20
C GLN A 382 4.85 9.82 -10.19
N LEU A 383 6.04 10.01 -9.60
CA LEU A 383 6.70 11.31 -9.57
C LEU A 383 7.29 11.67 -10.95
N GLU A 384 7.98 10.73 -11.60
CA GLU A 384 8.48 10.87 -12.98
C GLU A 384 7.34 11.21 -13.95
N LEU A 385 6.15 10.64 -13.73
CA LEU A 385 4.96 10.90 -14.55
C LEU A 385 4.53 12.37 -14.55
N ILE A 386 4.84 13.14 -13.51
CA ILE A 386 4.37 14.54 -13.32
C ILE A 386 5.51 15.57 -13.36
N MET A 387 6.75 15.13 -13.54
CA MET A 387 7.93 15.99 -13.66
C MET A 387 8.12 16.49 -15.09
N THR A 388 8.81 17.62 -15.23
CA THR A 388 9.30 18.14 -16.52
C THR A 388 10.72 18.65 -16.36
N LEU A 389 11.59 18.42 -17.34
CA LEU A 389 12.96 18.93 -17.28
C LEU A 389 12.97 20.43 -17.59
N HIS A 390 13.60 21.20 -16.72
CA HIS A 390 13.73 22.66 -16.82
C HIS A 390 15.20 23.07 -16.57
N LYS A 391 15.69 24.07 -17.30
CA LYS A 391 17.05 24.60 -17.10
C LYS A 391 16.96 26.06 -16.71
N VAL A 392 17.77 26.45 -15.73
CA VAL A 392 17.88 27.83 -15.28
C VAL A 392 19.34 28.24 -15.26
N ASN A 393 19.60 29.52 -15.54
CA ASN A 393 20.95 30.06 -15.50
C ASN A 393 21.35 30.43 -14.07
N GLU A 394 22.64 30.55 -13.82
CA GLU A 394 23.17 31.14 -12.59
C GLU A 394 22.49 32.48 -12.25
N GLY A 395 22.18 32.67 -10.97
CA GLY A 395 21.50 33.84 -10.42
C GLY A 395 19.97 33.80 -10.54
N SER A 396 19.39 32.82 -11.24
CA SER A 396 17.94 32.67 -11.37
C SER A 396 17.29 32.39 -10.02
N ILE A 397 16.19 33.07 -9.74
CA ILE A 397 15.41 32.87 -8.52
C ILE A 397 14.24 31.95 -8.83
N LEU A 398 14.17 30.82 -8.12
CA LEU A 398 13.16 29.79 -8.32
C LEU A 398 11.88 30.12 -7.56
N VAL A 399 12.03 30.55 -6.31
CA VAL A 399 10.93 31.01 -5.44
C VAL A 399 11.47 32.13 -4.55
N ARG A 400 10.71 33.20 -4.34
CA ARG A 400 11.07 34.25 -3.37
C ARG A 400 10.35 34.05 -2.04
N GLU A 401 11.00 34.54 -0.99
CA GLU A 401 10.39 34.65 0.33
C GLU A 401 9.08 35.45 0.23
N LYS A 402 8.02 34.95 0.88
CA LYS A 402 6.66 35.52 0.90
C LYS A 402 5.90 35.45 -0.42
N GLU A 403 6.37 34.70 -1.40
CA GLU A 403 5.61 34.38 -2.61
C GLU A 403 4.97 32.99 -2.53
N PHE A 404 3.87 32.81 -3.27
CA PHE A 404 3.25 31.51 -3.46
C PHE A 404 4.07 30.65 -4.42
N TYR A 405 4.03 29.33 -4.21
CA TYR A 405 4.64 28.36 -5.11
C TYR A 405 3.79 28.18 -6.36
N GLY A 406 4.36 28.41 -7.55
CA GLY A 406 3.75 27.95 -8.81
C GLY A 406 4.12 26.50 -9.10
N ASP A 407 5.42 26.22 -9.02
CA ASP A 407 6.02 24.91 -9.18
C ASP A 407 6.89 24.57 -7.96
N ALA A 408 7.20 23.30 -7.81
CA ALA A 408 8.22 22.77 -6.93
C ALA A 408 9.31 22.11 -7.76
N TYR A 409 10.54 22.04 -7.23
CA TYR A 409 11.67 21.54 -8.01
C TYR A 409 12.45 20.46 -7.29
N ILE A 410 13.06 19.56 -8.07
CA ILE A 410 14.10 18.64 -7.62
C ILE A 410 15.33 18.90 -8.46
N ILE A 411 16.47 19.08 -7.80
CA ILE A 411 17.73 19.38 -8.48
C ILE A 411 18.21 18.12 -9.19
N ARG A 412 18.42 18.21 -10.49
CA ARG A 412 19.03 17.13 -11.28
C ARG A 412 20.55 17.29 -11.30
N SER A 413 21.00 18.51 -11.55
CA SER A 413 22.41 18.90 -11.48
C SER A 413 22.53 20.40 -11.21
N GLY A 414 23.48 20.79 -10.36
CA GLY A 414 23.78 22.19 -10.06
C GLY A 414 23.62 22.53 -8.59
N LYS A 415 23.58 23.83 -8.27
CA LYS A 415 23.52 24.32 -6.88
C LYS A 415 22.44 25.36 -6.70
N VAL A 416 21.64 25.19 -5.64
CA VAL A 416 20.62 26.15 -5.23
C VAL A 416 20.83 26.53 -3.77
N ASN A 417 20.98 27.81 -3.49
CA ASN A 417 21.07 28.31 -2.13
C ASN A 417 19.70 28.73 -1.57
N VAL A 418 19.51 28.47 -0.28
CA VAL A 418 18.31 28.82 0.49
C VAL A 418 18.64 30.01 1.37
N TYR A 419 17.88 31.09 1.22
CA TYR A 419 18.03 32.31 2.00
C TYR A 419 16.79 32.61 2.84
N GLN A 420 16.97 33.17 4.02
CA GLN A 420 15.88 33.74 4.83
C GLN A 420 16.29 35.11 5.36
N ASN A 421 15.45 36.13 5.19
CA ASN A 421 15.78 37.51 5.58
C ASN A 421 17.14 37.97 5.01
N GLY A 422 17.51 37.46 3.83
CA GLY A 422 18.79 37.75 3.16
C GLY A 422 20.01 36.95 3.65
N ASN A 423 19.89 36.15 4.72
CA ASN A 423 20.98 35.31 5.22
C ASN A 423 20.95 33.94 4.53
N LEU A 424 22.12 33.44 4.12
CA LEU A 424 22.27 32.09 3.59
C LEU A 424 22.07 31.07 4.72
N LEU A 425 21.14 30.14 4.55
CA LEU A 425 20.84 29.09 5.52
C LEU A 425 21.37 27.72 5.10
N ALA A 426 21.23 27.36 3.83
CA ALA A 426 21.60 26.05 3.31
C ALA A 426 21.99 26.10 1.83
N GLU A 427 22.83 25.16 1.42
CA GLU A 427 23.12 24.83 0.02
C GLU A 427 22.41 23.51 -0.31
N LEU A 428 21.73 23.47 -1.46
CA LEU A 428 21.04 22.31 -2.01
C LEU A 428 21.76 21.85 -3.28
N THR A 429 21.88 20.54 -3.44
CA THR A 429 22.58 19.91 -4.57
C THR A 429 21.76 18.79 -5.21
N ASP A 430 22.34 18.05 -6.14
CA ASP A 430 21.71 16.96 -6.88
C ASP A 430 20.86 16.04 -5.99
N GLY A 431 19.60 15.86 -6.39
CA GLY A 431 18.57 15.09 -5.68
C GLY A 431 17.79 15.90 -4.62
N ASP A 432 18.26 17.07 -4.19
CA ASP A 432 17.54 17.86 -3.21
C ASP A 432 16.25 18.47 -3.75
N PHE A 433 15.27 18.59 -2.86
CA PHE A 433 14.00 19.24 -3.10
C PHE A 433 14.14 20.74 -2.82
N VAL A 434 13.63 21.56 -3.74
CA VAL A 434 13.56 23.01 -3.63
C VAL A 434 12.11 23.38 -3.32
N GLY A 435 11.87 23.81 -2.08
CA GLY A 435 10.56 24.23 -1.59
C GLY A 435 10.25 23.66 -0.21
N GLU A 436 9.06 24.00 0.30
CA GLU A 436 8.56 23.58 1.60
C GLU A 436 7.27 22.78 1.40
N ILE A 437 7.33 21.45 1.52
CA ILE A 437 6.18 20.60 1.16
C ILE A 437 4.91 20.93 1.96
N TYR A 438 5.08 21.36 3.22
CA TYR A 438 3.96 21.76 4.07
C TYR A 438 3.27 23.01 3.51
N ASN A 439 4.04 24.06 3.18
CA ASN A 439 3.50 25.31 2.63
C ASN A 439 2.89 25.08 1.25
N ILE A 440 3.57 24.31 0.38
CA ILE A 440 3.05 23.90 -0.93
C ILE A 440 1.69 23.21 -0.77
N SER A 441 1.58 22.24 0.16
CA SER A 441 0.37 21.45 0.38
C SER A 441 -0.79 22.24 1.00
N LYS A 442 -0.48 23.21 1.87
CA LYS A 442 -1.48 24.07 2.53
C LYS A 442 -1.73 25.37 1.77
N ASN A 443 -1.10 25.55 0.61
CA ASN A 443 -1.14 26.76 -0.20
C ASN A 443 -0.75 28.02 0.60
N PHE A 444 0.34 27.92 1.35
CA PHE A 444 0.99 29.04 2.03
C PHE A 444 2.16 29.57 1.20
N VAL A 445 2.57 30.80 1.52
CA VAL A 445 3.74 31.44 0.90
C VAL A 445 5.04 30.80 1.41
N SER A 446 6.12 30.96 0.66
CA SER A 446 7.44 30.48 1.10
C SER A 446 8.00 31.31 2.25
N ASN A 447 8.67 30.64 3.18
CA ASN A 447 9.49 31.26 4.23
C ASN A 447 10.93 31.53 3.77
N TYR A 448 11.28 31.18 2.53
CA TYR A 448 12.65 31.23 2.02
C TYR A 448 12.71 31.76 0.58
N THR A 449 13.87 32.29 0.19
CA THR A 449 14.22 32.52 -1.22
C THR A 449 15.16 31.42 -1.69
N PHE A 450 14.87 30.81 -2.82
CA PHE A 450 15.70 29.79 -3.45
C PHE A 450 16.32 30.35 -4.72
N ARG A 451 17.65 30.39 -4.79
CA ARG A 451 18.40 30.97 -5.91
C ARG A 451 19.43 29.98 -6.45
N ALA A 452 19.43 29.78 -7.77
CA ALA A 452 20.45 28.99 -8.44
C ALA A 452 21.79 29.76 -8.40
N GLU A 453 22.83 29.14 -7.87
CA GLU A 453 24.20 29.70 -7.81
C GLU A 453 25.09 29.18 -8.94
N THR A 454 24.59 28.23 -9.73
CA THR A 454 25.18 27.77 -10.98
C THR A 454 24.09 27.62 -12.03
N ASP A 455 24.46 27.45 -13.29
CA ASP A 455 23.55 26.85 -14.27
C ASP A 455 23.06 25.51 -13.71
N THR A 456 21.74 25.36 -13.64
CA THR A 456 21.09 24.28 -12.87
C THR A 456 20.01 23.62 -13.72
N GLU A 457 20.03 22.29 -13.79
CA GLU A 457 18.95 21.49 -14.35
C GLU A 457 18.04 21.00 -13.23
N LEU A 458 16.73 21.15 -13.43
CA LEU A 458 15.69 20.89 -12.44
C LEU A 458 14.63 19.99 -13.04
N TYR A 459 14.07 19.10 -12.23
CA TYR A 459 12.75 18.53 -12.49
C TYR A 459 11.71 19.47 -11.87
N SER A 460 10.95 20.18 -12.70
CA SER A 460 9.82 21.01 -12.28
C SER A 460 8.55 20.17 -12.16
N ILE A 461 7.79 20.39 -11.09
CA ILE A 461 6.51 19.74 -10.79
C ILE A 461 5.51 20.84 -10.45
N ARG A 462 4.36 20.87 -11.12
CA ARG A 462 3.31 21.85 -10.78
C ARG A 462 2.82 21.64 -9.36
N GLN A 463 2.53 22.74 -8.65
CA GLN A 463 2.06 22.69 -7.26
C GLN A 463 0.91 21.68 -7.08
N ASN A 464 -0.15 21.77 -7.89
CA ASN A 464 -1.32 20.89 -7.78
C ASN A 464 -0.98 19.41 -7.99
N ASP A 465 -0.13 19.10 -8.96
CA ASP A 465 0.29 17.72 -9.25
C ASP A 465 1.10 17.15 -8.07
N LEU A 466 1.98 17.96 -7.46
CA LEU A 466 2.73 17.56 -6.27
C LEU A 466 1.81 17.37 -5.05
N VAL A 467 0.83 18.26 -4.84
CA VAL A 467 -0.16 18.12 -3.77
C VAL A 467 -0.96 16.82 -3.92
N ASP A 468 -1.40 16.50 -5.14
CA ASP A 468 -2.13 15.26 -5.39
C ASP A 468 -1.24 14.02 -5.24
N TYR A 469 0.03 14.11 -5.64
CA TYR A 469 1.02 13.05 -5.42
C TYR A 469 1.21 12.76 -3.92
N VAL A 470 1.45 13.78 -3.09
CA VAL A 470 1.69 13.56 -1.65
C VAL A 470 0.43 13.18 -0.87
N LYS A 471 -0.76 13.59 -1.34
CA LYS A 471 -2.04 13.08 -0.80
C LYS A 471 -2.21 11.57 -1.03
N LYS A 472 -1.76 11.07 -2.19
CA LYS A 472 -1.75 9.64 -2.50
C LYS A 472 -0.62 8.89 -1.79
N ASN A 473 0.48 9.60 -1.49
CA ASN A 473 1.69 9.09 -0.86
C ASN A 473 1.96 9.77 0.49
N PRO A 474 1.10 9.56 1.50
CA PRO A 474 1.18 10.24 2.80
C PRO A 474 2.51 10.02 3.53
N GLY A 475 3.12 8.85 3.35
CA GLY A 475 4.47 8.57 3.85
C GLY A 475 5.58 9.42 3.25
N VAL A 476 5.40 9.87 2.01
CA VAL A 476 6.34 10.77 1.33
C VAL A 476 6.17 12.19 1.84
N TYR A 477 4.93 12.65 2.01
CA TYR A 477 4.61 13.93 2.67
C TYR A 477 5.34 14.06 4.02
N MET A 478 5.25 13.01 4.83
CA MET A 478 5.85 12.93 6.16
C MET A 478 7.39 13.01 6.13
N ARG A 479 8.03 12.33 5.16
CA ARG A 479 9.50 12.35 4.99
C ARG A 479 10.02 13.68 4.47
N MET A 480 9.27 14.31 3.57
CA MET A 480 9.63 15.58 2.95
C MET A 480 9.38 16.79 3.85
N ASN A 481 8.73 16.63 5.01
CA ASN A 481 8.46 17.74 5.92
C ASN A 481 9.74 18.15 6.66
N THR A 482 10.65 18.80 5.93
CA THR A 482 11.92 19.31 6.44
C THR A 482 11.77 20.77 6.86
N VAL A 483 12.36 21.12 8.00
CA VAL A 483 12.64 22.51 8.34
C VAL A 483 14.10 22.76 7.96
N TYR A 484 14.36 23.77 7.12
CA TYR A 484 15.73 24.25 6.87
C TYR A 484 16.14 25.05 8.11
N ALA A 485 16.78 24.38 9.07
CA ALA A 485 17.26 24.93 10.33
C ALA A 485 18.78 24.84 10.41
#